data_AF-A0A3S0B013-F1
#
_entry.id   AF-A0A3S0B013-F1
#
_cell.length_a   1.000
_cell.length_b   1.000
_cell.length_c   1.000
_cell.angle_alpha   90.00
_cell.angle_beta   90.00
_cell.angle_gamma   90.00
#
_symmetry.space_group_name_H-M   'P 1'
#
loop_
_entity.id
_entity.type
_entity.pdbx_description
1 polymer ?
#
loop_
_entity_poly.entity_id
_entity_poly.type
_entity_poly.pdbx_seq_one_letter_code
_entity_poly.pdbx_strand_id
1 'polypeptide(L)'
;MSDNDNRQYVSVDQLCVGLFVHLDLTWMEHPFTFSSFKIKSQDQIDTIRGLGLGKIRFDPSKSDVKPLPQPAGGSEAPSAPAQPKQVSEEEKAALAAKRSRIEKLEKQRAAIAECEKKFHGAATAVKNITKNLFSKPQESLREASELVGQMVDSMLTDKDIAIHLMNDKVAGEEVYFHSLNVAVLAMILGKELGLPADDIRTLGVGSMFHDIGKVEIPEKILLKTDPLTRAEIDFMRQHVTYGMDIGKKVGLAPGVLAIIAQHHEYMDGSGYPRGTAGDKIYQLSRIITIVNDYDNQCNQINPANSMTPHEALSQMFSQHRARYDPAALKLFVRTLGVYPPGTIVKLSNDVIGMVTSVNSSKPLKPSVLIYDPEIPKHEAVILDLETEPDINVSKSIKPGQLPRQIHDYLNPRKRMTYFFDPSQQGGK
;
A
#
# COMPACT_ATOMS: atom_id res chain seq x y z
N MET A 1 -21.25 27.03 15.14
CA MET A 1 -21.67 28.28 14.49
C MET A 1 -21.58 28.05 12.99
N SER A 2 -22.75 27.78 12.39
CA SER A 2 -23.12 27.98 10.97
C SER A 2 -22.04 27.77 9.90
N ASP A 3 -21.87 26.51 9.44
CA ASP A 3 -21.29 26.27 8.12
C ASP A 3 -22.41 26.40 7.09
N ASN A 4 -22.27 27.41 6.23
CA ASN A 4 -23.27 27.89 5.29
C ASN A 4 -23.32 26.92 4.11
N ASP A 5 -24.16 25.89 4.25
CA ASP A 5 -24.45 24.89 3.24
C ASP A 5 -25.23 25.53 2.08
N ASN A 6 -24.52 26.28 1.24
CA ASN A 6 -25.06 26.92 0.04
C ASN A 6 -25.29 25.84 -1.03
N ARG A 7 -26.22 24.91 -0.76
CA ARG A 7 -26.62 23.82 -1.65
C ARG A 7 -27.36 24.41 -2.84
N GLN A 8 -26.61 24.78 -3.88
CA GLN A 8 -27.19 25.27 -5.12
C GLN A 8 -27.47 24.09 -6.05
N TYR A 9 -28.66 24.10 -6.65
CA TYR A 9 -29.12 23.05 -7.55
C TYR A 9 -29.29 23.62 -8.96
N VAL A 10 -28.91 22.83 -9.95
CA VAL A 10 -29.10 23.11 -11.37
C VAL A 10 -29.93 22.01 -12.02
N SER A 11 -30.72 22.39 -13.03
CA SER A 11 -31.32 21.39 -13.93
C SER A 11 -30.19 20.74 -14.75
N VAL A 12 -30.43 19.52 -15.22
CA VAL A 12 -29.50 18.85 -16.13
C VAL A 12 -29.32 19.63 -17.45
N ASP A 13 -30.33 20.40 -17.86
CA ASP A 13 -30.27 21.28 -19.03
C ASP A 13 -29.31 22.45 -18.85
N GLN A 14 -28.96 22.77 -17.60
CA GLN A 14 -28.07 23.88 -17.27
C GLN A 14 -26.60 23.44 -17.15
N LEU A 15 -26.31 22.14 -17.32
CA LEU A 15 -24.96 21.60 -17.25
C LEU A 15 -24.11 22.02 -18.45
N CYS A 16 -22.85 22.34 -18.17
CA CYS A 16 -21.83 22.72 -19.13
C CYS A 16 -20.46 22.27 -18.61
N VAL A 17 -19.51 22.13 -19.53
CA VAL A 17 -18.13 21.76 -19.19
C VAL A 17 -17.53 22.86 -18.30
N GLY A 18 -16.92 22.44 -17.18
CA GLY A 18 -16.34 23.33 -16.16
C GLY A 18 -17.17 23.46 -14.88
N LEU A 19 -18.41 22.97 -14.84
CA LEU A 19 -19.21 22.89 -13.61
C LEU A 19 -18.73 21.77 -12.69
N PHE A 20 -18.63 22.06 -11.39
CA PHE A 20 -18.41 21.05 -10.35
C PHE A 20 -19.77 20.57 -9.81
N VAL A 21 -20.09 19.31 -10.07
CA VAL A 21 -21.39 18.72 -9.73
C VAL A 21 -21.27 17.67 -8.63
N HIS A 22 -22.35 17.51 -7.89
CA HIS A 22 -22.59 16.45 -6.92
C HIS A 22 -23.86 15.70 -7.35
N LEU A 23 -23.69 14.42 -7.66
CA LEU A 23 -24.77 13.49 -7.96
C LEU A 23 -25.31 12.98 -6.62
N ASP A 24 -26.58 13.27 -6.32
CA ASP A 24 -27.31 12.75 -5.16
C ASP A 24 -27.77 11.30 -5.40
N LEU A 25 -26.84 10.51 -5.92
CA LEU A 25 -26.96 9.10 -6.23
C LEU A 25 -25.83 8.41 -5.49
N THR A 26 -26.10 7.20 -5.01
CA THR A 26 -25.02 6.34 -4.56
C THR A 26 -24.04 6.17 -5.72
N TRP A 27 -22.73 6.12 -5.46
CA TRP A 27 -21.72 5.94 -6.51
C TRP A 27 -21.97 4.69 -7.40
N MET A 28 -22.79 3.75 -6.92
CA MET A 28 -23.28 2.54 -7.58
C MET A 28 -24.43 2.77 -8.58
N GLU A 29 -24.98 3.97 -8.64
CA GLU A 29 -26.12 4.37 -9.47
C GLU A 29 -25.69 5.24 -10.65
N HIS A 30 -24.39 5.53 -10.80
CA HIS A 30 -23.87 6.27 -11.93
C HIS A 30 -22.52 5.71 -12.44
N PRO A 31 -22.15 5.92 -13.71
CA PRO A 31 -20.93 5.37 -14.28
C PRO A 31 -19.66 6.13 -13.88
N PHE A 32 -19.79 7.31 -13.26
CA PHE A 32 -18.63 8.12 -12.85
C PHE A 32 -17.85 7.51 -11.70
N THR A 33 -16.56 7.86 -11.62
CA THR A 33 -15.64 7.40 -10.59
C THR A 33 -16.00 7.91 -9.20
N PHE A 34 -16.61 9.10 -9.13
CA PHE A 34 -17.04 9.75 -7.89
C PHE A 34 -18.44 10.33 -8.04
N SER A 35 -19.18 10.42 -6.94
CA SER A 35 -20.45 11.17 -6.89
C SER A 35 -20.25 12.68 -6.93
N SER A 36 -19.00 13.17 -6.89
CA SER A 36 -18.71 14.58 -7.10
C SER A 36 -17.47 14.81 -7.94
N PHE A 37 -17.59 15.62 -8.98
CA PHE A 37 -16.51 15.87 -9.93
C PHE A 37 -16.80 17.12 -10.78
N LYS A 38 -15.76 17.64 -11.42
CA LYS A 38 -15.88 18.68 -12.44
C LYS A 38 -16.16 18.05 -13.80
N ILE A 39 -17.18 18.54 -14.49
CA ILE A 39 -17.54 18.11 -15.84
C ILE A 39 -16.45 18.58 -16.81
N LYS A 40 -15.84 17.65 -17.53
CA LYS A 40 -14.72 17.88 -18.47
C LYS A 40 -15.10 17.69 -19.93
N SER A 41 -16.19 16.99 -20.24
CA SER A 41 -16.60 16.73 -21.63
C SER A 41 -18.11 16.72 -21.80
N GLN A 42 -18.54 16.84 -23.06
CA GLN A 42 -19.95 16.74 -23.43
C GLN A 42 -20.50 15.34 -23.16
N ASP A 43 -19.69 14.29 -23.37
CA ASP A 43 -20.07 12.90 -23.06
C ASP A 43 -20.45 12.71 -21.59
N GLN A 44 -19.77 13.40 -20.66
CA GLN A 44 -20.13 13.36 -19.25
C GLN A 44 -21.49 14.03 -18.99
N ILE A 45 -21.81 15.12 -19.68
CA ILE A 45 -23.13 15.78 -19.57
C ILE A 45 -24.22 14.85 -20.09
N ASP A 46 -24.00 14.19 -21.23
CA ASP A 46 -24.97 13.29 -21.83
C ASP A 46 -25.16 12.04 -20.97
N THR A 47 -24.08 11.53 -20.38
CA THR A 47 -24.13 10.45 -19.39
C THR A 47 -24.93 10.87 -18.14
N ILE A 48 -24.76 12.10 -17.64
CA ILE A 48 -25.55 12.63 -16.52
C ILE A 48 -27.03 12.77 -16.90
N ARG A 49 -27.35 13.20 -18.13
CA ARG A 49 -28.73 13.25 -18.66
C ARG A 49 -29.37 11.87 -18.69
N GLY A 50 -28.63 10.84 -19.08
CA GLY A 50 -29.09 9.45 -19.08
C GLY A 50 -29.42 8.90 -17.68
N LEU A 51 -28.97 9.53 -16.59
CA LEU A 51 -29.30 9.12 -15.22
C LEU A 51 -30.70 9.53 -14.77
N GLY A 52 -31.41 10.38 -15.55
CA GLY A 52 -32.78 10.78 -15.24
C GLY A 52 -32.93 11.66 -13.99
N LEU A 53 -31.85 12.30 -13.54
CA LEU A 53 -31.89 13.22 -12.39
C LEU A 53 -32.63 14.50 -12.77
N GLY A 54 -33.64 14.92 -11.99
CA GLY A 54 -34.35 16.18 -12.28
C GLY A 54 -33.56 17.43 -11.90
N LYS A 55 -32.75 17.34 -10.84
CA LYS A 55 -31.88 18.41 -10.35
C LYS A 55 -30.59 17.81 -9.81
N ILE A 56 -29.49 18.54 -9.95
CA ILE A 56 -28.16 18.12 -9.55
C ILE A 56 -27.55 19.23 -8.70
N ARG A 57 -26.90 18.86 -7.59
CA ARG A 57 -26.17 19.83 -6.78
C ARG A 57 -24.93 20.28 -7.54
N PHE A 58 -24.58 21.55 -7.43
CA PHE A 58 -23.31 22.05 -7.94
C PHE A 58 -22.65 22.97 -6.92
N ASP A 59 -21.32 23.04 -6.98
CA ASP A 59 -20.52 23.90 -6.11
C ASP A 59 -19.98 25.09 -6.92
N PRO A 60 -20.52 26.31 -6.73
CA PRO A 60 -20.06 27.50 -7.43
C PRO A 60 -18.60 27.85 -7.12
N SER A 61 -18.10 27.50 -5.94
CA SER A 61 -16.74 27.83 -5.51
C SER A 61 -15.66 26.98 -6.20
N LYS A 62 -16.05 25.78 -6.65
CA LYS A 62 -15.19 24.83 -7.36
C LYS A 62 -15.45 24.77 -8.88
N SER A 63 -16.45 25.49 -9.36
CA SER A 63 -16.83 25.57 -10.78
C SER A 63 -16.06 26.68 -11.49
N ASP A 64 -15.58 26.41 -12.70
CA ASP A 64 -14.87 27.41 -13.51
C ASP A 64 -15.85 28.32 -14.29
N VAL A 65 -17.10 27.88 -14.41
CA VAL A 65 -18.16 28.54 -15.19
C VAL A 65 -19.47 28.55 -14.40
N LYS A 66 -20.35 29.49 -14.76
CA LYS A 66 -21.73 29.51 -14.26
C LYS A 66 -22.61 28.55 -15.07
N PRO A 67 -23.68 28.01 -14.47
CA PRO A 67 -24.65 27.19 -15.19
C PRO A 67 -25.27 27.93 -16.38
N LEU A 68 -25.66 27.18 -17.42
CA LEU A 68 -26.35 27.74 -18.56
C LEU A 68 -27.71 28.36 -18.13
N PRO A 69 -28.21 29.38 -18.84
CA PRO A 69 -29.52 29.95 -18.54
C PRO A 69 -30.64 28.90 -18.64
N GLN A 70 -31.61 28.97 -17.73
CA GLN A 70 -32.81 28.13 -17.82
C GLN A 70 -33.54 28.36 -19.16
N PRO A 71 -33.95 27.31 -19.87
CA PRO A 71 -34.77 27.46 -21.07
C PRO A 71 -36.08 28.19 -20.73
N ALA A 72 -36.35 29.28 -21.44
CA ALA A 72 -37.57 30.06 -21.26
C ALA A 72 -38.76 29.34 -21.93
N GLY A 73 -39.55 28.60 -21.15
CA GLY A 73 -40.92 28.21 -21.49
C GLY A 73 -41.20 26.71 -21.59
N GLY A 74 -42.14 26.23 -20.78
CA GLY A 74 -42.74 24.89 -20.89
C GLY A 74 -43.60 24.50 -19.68
N SER A 75 -44.86 24.93 -19.68
CA SER A 75 -45.90 24.64 -18.68
C SER A 75 -46.16 23.15 -18.46
N GLU A 76 -46.44 22.77 -17.21
CA GLU A 76 -47.09 21.51 -16.84
C GLU A 76 -48.46 21.38 -17.55
N ALA A 77 -48.72 20.22 -18.17
CA ALA A 77 -50.03 19.73 -18.62
C ALA A 77 -50.02 18.18 -18.74
N PRO A 78 -51.18 17.50 -18.60
CA PRO A 78 -51.28 16.19 -17.93
C PRO A 78 -50.85 14.97 -18.74
N SER A 79 -50.26 14.00 -18.05
CA SER A 79 -49.81 12.70 -18.56
C SER A 79 -50.97 11.80 -19.04
N ALA A 80 -50.91 11.36 -20.30
CA ALA A 80 -51.68 10.24 -20.83
C ALA A 80 -51.19 8.88 -20.24
N PRO A 81 -52.00 7.81 -20.29
CA PRO A 81 -51.69 6.55 -19.60
C PRO A 81 -50.42 5.88 -20.13
N ALA A 82 -49.55 5.47 -19.21
CA ALA A 82 -48.28 4.84 -19.49
C ALA A 82 -48.46 3.53 -20.28
N GLN A 83 -47.90 3.48 -21.48
CA GLN A 83 -47.55 2.22 -22.13
C GLN A 83 -46.37 1.57 -21.38
N PRO A 84 -46.29 0.23 -21.30
CA PRO A 84 -45.19 -0.45 -20.62
C PRO A 84 -43.87 -0.07 -21.28
N LYS A 85 -43.01 0.67 -20.55
CA LYS A 85 -41.69 1.11 -21.02
C LYS A 85 -40.85 -0.12 -21.41
N GLN A 86 -40.51 -0.23 -22.70
CA GLN A 86 -39.38 -1.04 -23.12
C GLN A 86 -38.11 -0.43 -22.50
N VAL A 87 -37.36 -1.25 -21.77
CA VAL A 87 -36.08 -0.86 -21.14
C VAL A 87 -35.17 -0.26 -22.21
N SER A 88 -34.77 1.01 -22.05
CA SER A 88 -34.00 1.73 -23.07
C SER A 88 -32.60 1.13 -23.24
N GLU A 89 -31.97 1.32 -24.41
CA GLU A 89 -30.58 0.88 -24.64
C GLU A 89 -29.60 1.49 -23.62
N GLU A 90 -29.87 2.71 -23.16
CA GLU A 90 -29.11 3.41 -22.12
C GLU A 90 -29.25 2.75 -20.74
N GLU A 91 -30.45 2.32 -20.35
CA GLU A 91 -30.67 1.57 -19.11
C GLU A 91 -29.95 0.21 -19.13
N LYS A 92 -29.92 -0.47 -20.29
CA LYS A 92 -29.16 -1.72 -20.46
C LYS A 92 -27.64 -1.49 -20.40
N ALA A 93 -27.14 -0.42 -21.00
CA ALA A 93 -25.72 -0.06 -20.95
C ALA A 93 -25.28 0.30 -19.52
N ALA A 94 -26.08 1.08 -18.78
CA ALA A 94 -25.84 1.40 -17.38
C ALA A 94 -25.84 0.14 -16.49
N LEU A 95 -26.79 -0.78 -16.70
CA LEU A 95 -26.86 -2.04 -15.96
C LEU A 95 -25.67 -2.97 -16.26
N ALA A 96 -25.21 -3.00 -17.51
CA ALA A 96 -24.04 -3.77 -17.93
C ALA A 96 -22.74 -3.20 -17.33
N ALA A 97 -22.57 -1.87 -17.34
CA ALA A 97 -21.43 -1.19 -16.71
C ALA A 97 -21.41 -1.45 -15.19
N LYS A 98 -22.59 -1.40 -14.55
CA LYS A 98 -22.76 -1.71 -13.12
C LYS A 98 -22.37 -3.16 -12.80
N ARG A 99 -22.83 -4.13 -13.60
CA ARG A 99 -22.46 -5.56 -13.43
C ARG A 99 -20.96 -5.78 -13.57
N SER A 100 -20.34 -5.23 -14.61
CA SER A 100 -18.89 -5.35 -14.84
C SER A 100 -18.09 -4.74 -13.69
N ARG A 101 -18.54 -3.63 -13.12
CA ARG A 101 -17.88 -2.96 -11.99
C ARG A 101 -17.99 -3.76 -10.69
N ILE A 102 -19.15 -4.33 -10.40
CA ILE A 102 -19.35 -5.23 -9.25
C ILE A 102 -18.44 -6.45 -9.38
N GLU A 103 -18.43 -7.10 -10.55
CA GLU A 103 -17.60 -8.29 -10.80
C GLU A 103 -16.11 -7.98 -10.64
N LYS A 104 -15.63 -6.82 -11.13
CA LYS A 104 -14.25 -6.38 -10.95
C LYS A 104 -13.90 -6.18 -9.47
N LEU A 105 -14.79 -5.56 -8.69
CA LEU A 105 -14.59 -5.34 -7.26
C LEU A 105 -14.59 -6.66 -6.48
N GLU A 106 -15.50 -7.59 -6.80
CA GLU A 106 -15.52 -8.92 -6.20
C GLU A 106 -14.23 -9.68 -6.48
N LYS A 107 -13.74 -9.65 -7.73
CA LYS A 107 -12.47 -10.27 -8.11
C LYS A 107 -11.28 -9.65 -7.37
N GLN A 108 -11.22 -8.31 -7.27
CA GLN A 108 -10.17 -7.62 -6.51
C GLN A 108 -10.20 -7.99 -5.02
N ARG A 109 -11.39 -8.04 -4.42
CA ARG A 109 -11.56 -8.47 -3.01
C ARG A 109 -11.11 -9.91 -2.80
N ALA A 110 -11.47 -10.81 -3.72
CA ALA A 110 -11.05 -12.21 -3.66
C ALA A 110 -9.52 -12.35 -3.73
N ALA A 111 -8.87 -11.62 -4.64
CA ALA A 111 -7.40 -11.60 -4.75
C ALA A 111 -6.73 -11.09 -3.46
N ILE A 112 -7.23 -9.98 -2.90
CA ILE A 112 -6.72 -9.44 -1.63
C ILE A 112 -6.91 -10.46 -0.50
N ALA A 113 -8.07 -11.11 -0.40
CA ALA A 113 -8.33 -12.11 0.63
C ALA A 113 -7.42 -13.35 0.49
N GLU A 114 -7.11 -13.77 -0.74
CA GLU A 114 -6.15 -14.85 -0.98
C GLU A 114 -4.73 -14.45 -0.59
N CYS A 115 -4.29 -13.24 -0.97
CA CYS A 115 -3.00 -12.66 -0.60
C CYS A 115 -2.86 -12.59 0.93
N GLU A 116 -3.91 -12.10 1.62
CA GLU A 116 -3.98 -12.11 3.07
C GLU A 116 -3.84 -13.53 3.62
N LYS A 117 -4.59 -14.51 3.13
CA LYS A 117 -4.48 -15.91 3.59
C LYS A 117 -3.06 -16.46 3.47
N LYS A 118 -2.36 -16.17 2.36
CA LYS A 118 -0.95 -16.56 2.16
C LYS A 118 -0.04 -15.88 3.18
N PHE A 119 -0.21 -14.58 3.39
CA PHE A 119 0.53 -13.83 4.42
C PHE A 119 0.33 -14.45 5.82
N HIS A 120 -0.91 -14.77 6.21
CA HIS A 120 -1.21 -15.39 7.49
C HIS A 120 -0.50 -16.74 7.69
N GLY A 121 -0.48 -17.56 6.63
CA GLY A 121 0.25 -18.84 6.61
C GLY A 121 1.75 -18.63 6.83
N ALA A 122 2.34 -17.68 6.09
CA ALA A 122 3.76 -17.33 6.22
C ALA A 122 4.09 -16.78 7.62
N ALA A 123 3.27 -15.88 8.16
CA ALA A 123 3.42 -15.32 9.49
C ALA A 123 3.39 -16.42 10.58
N THR A 124 2.46 -17.37 10.45
CA THR A 124 2.37 -18.52 11.36
C THR A 124 3.60 -19.41 11.27
N ALA A 125 4.07 -19.69 10.05
CA ALA A 125 5.29 -20.46 9.83
C ALA A 125 6.51 -19.78 10.48
N VAL A 126 6.70 -18.48 10.25
CA VAL A 126 7.81 -17.70 10.86
C VAL A 126 7.75 -17.73 12.38
N LYS A 127 6.56 -17.60 12.98
CA LYS A 127 6.36 -17.72 14.43
C LYS A 127 6.83 -19.09 14.94
N ASN A 128 6.43 -20.17 14.25
CA ASN A 128 6.79 -21.53 14.64
C ASN A 128 8.29 -21.81 14.48
N ILE A 129 8.89 -21.37 13.37
CA ILE A 129 10.33 -21.46 13.10
C ILE A 129 11.11 -20.77 14.22
N THR A 130 10.74 -19.55 14.58
CA THR A 130 11.42 -18.78 15.65
C THR A 130 11.29 -19.48 17.00
N LYS A 131 10.11 -20.00 17.32
CA LYS A 131 9.85 -20.72 18.58
C LYS A 131 10.63 -22.03 18.70
N ASN A 132 10.76 -22.77 17.60
CA ASN A 132 11.36 -24.11 17.58
C ASN A 132 12.85 -24.11 17.27
N LEU A 133 13.43 -22.98 16.84
CA LEU A 133 14.80 -22.88 16.40
C LEU A 133 15.82 -23.54 17.35
N PHE A 134 15.71 -23.30 18.65
CA PHE A 134 16.68 -23.83 19.62
C PHE A 134 16.43 -25.29 20.00
N SER A 135 15.17 -25.75 19.96
CA SER A 135 14.83 -27.13 20.29
C SER A 135 15.01 -28.07 19.10
N LYS A 136 14.81 -27.57 17.88
CA LYS A 136 14.83 -28.32 16.63
C LYS A 136 15.47 -27.54 15.47
N PRO A 137 16.75 -27.14 15.57
CA PRO A 137 17.38 -26.23 14.62
C PRO A 137 17.31 -26.70 13.17
N GLN A 138 17.64 -27.96 12.88
CA GLN A 138 17.65 -28.47 11.51
C GLN A 138 16.26 -28.50 10.86
N GLU A 139 15.22 -28.82 11.65
CA GLU A 139 13.83 -28.78 11.17
C GLU A 139 13.42 -27.34 10.87
N SER A 140 13.69 -26.40 11.77
CA SER A 140 13.39 -24.97 11.59
C SER A 140 14.11 -24.34 10.40
N LEU A 141 15.37 -24.72 10.14
CA LEU A 141 16.11 -24.25 8.96
C LEU A 141 15.53 -24.79 7.65
N ARG A 142 15.10 -26.06 7.65
CA ARG A 142 14.42 -26.66 6.51
C ARG A 142 13.08 -25.97 6.25
N GLU A 143 12.26 -25.78 7.28
CA GLU A 143 10.98 -25.07 7.18
C GLU A 143 11.15 -23.63 6.65
N ALA A 144 12.17 -22.91 7.12
CA ALA A 144 12.49 -21.58 6.60
C ALA A 144 12.87 -21.61 5.11
N SER A 145 13.69 -22.58 4.71
CA SER A 145 14.10 -22.75 3.32
C SER A 145 12.93 -23.14 2.41
N GLU A 146 12.02 -23.99 2.88
CA GLU A 146 10.80 -24.39 2.16
C GLU A 146 9.83 -23.21 2.00
N LEU A 147 9.58 -22.45 3.07
CA LEU A 147 8.74 -21.25 3.02
C LEU A 147 9.28 -20.23 2.02
N VAL A 148 10.58 -19.92 2.11
CA VAL A 148 11.24 -18.99 1.19
C VAL A 148 11.24 -19.54 -0.23
N GLY A 149 11.47 -20.84 -0.43
CA GLY A 149 11.40 -21.49 -1.74
C GLY A 149 10.04 -21.29 -2.41
N GLN A 150 8.95 -21.55 -1.67
CA GLN A 150 7.58 -21.32 -2.16
C GLN A 150 7.33 -19.85 -2.54
N MET A 151 7.83 -18.91 -1.74
CA MET A 151 7.71 -17.48 -2.04
C MET A 151 8.49 -17.12 -3.32
N VAL A 152 9.72 -17.61 -3.47
CA VAL A 152 10.56 -17.39 -4.66
C VAL A 152 9.90 -17.96 -5.91
N ASP A 153 9.41 -19.20 -5.85
CA ASP A 153 8.74 -19.84 -6.98
C ASP A 153 7.49 -19.06 -7.40
N SER A 154 6.70 -18.59 -6.42
CA SER A 154 5.55 -17.73 -6.67
C SER A 154 5.94 -16.39 -7.30
N MET A 155 7.04 -15.76 -6.84
CA MET A 155 7.50 -14.47 -7.38
C MET A 155 8.07 -14.57 -8.80
N LEU A 156 8.74 -15.68 -9.12
CA LEU A 156 9.42 -15.87 -10.41
C LEU A 156 8.50 -16.35 -11.53
N THR A 157 7.30 -16.82 -11.19
CA THR A 157 6.30 -17.26 -12.17
C THR A 157 5.76 -16.09 -12.99
N ASP A 158 5.63 -14.91 -12.40
CA ASP A 158 5.01 -13.74 -13.03
C ASP A 158 6.00 -12.60 -13.29
N LYS A 159 5.75 -11.85 -14.38
CA LYS A 159 6.58 -10.71 -14.77
C LYS A 159 6.45 -9.56 -13.76
N ASP A 160 5.23 -9.25 -13.38
CA ASP A 160 4.89 -8.11 -12.54
C ASP A 160 4.52 -8.59 -11.13
N ILE A 161 4.94 -7.82 -10.12
CA ILE A 161 4.60 -8.06 -8.72
C ILE A 161 3.85 -6.85 -8.18
N ALA A 162 2.71 -7.10 -7.57
CA ALA A 162 2.01 -6.13 -6.76
C ALA A 162 2.44 -6.26 -5.30
N ILE A 163 2.81 -5.15 -4.67
CA ILE A 163 3.05 -5.07 -3.23
C ILE A 163 1.76 -4.59 -2.59
N HIS A 164 1.21 -5.39 -1.68
CA HIS A 164 -0.03 -5.11 -0.98
C HIS A 164 0.23 -4.82 0.50
N LEU A 165 -0.55 -3.88 1.05
CA LEU A 165 -0.60 -3.60 2.48
C LEU A 165 -1.55 -4.59 3.19
N MET A 166 -1.00 -5.47 4.02
CA MET A 166 -1.72 -6.56 4.69
C MET A 166 -2.43 -6.13 5.95
N ASN A 167 -3.59 -6.73 6.26
CA ASN A 167 -4.26 -6.57 7.55
C ASN A 167 -3.30 -6.91 8.71
N ASP A 168 -3.18 -6.02 9.69
CA ASP A 168 -2.30 -6.20 10.86
C ASP A 168 -3.00 -6.98 11.98
N LYS A 169 -4.26 -7.38 11.78
CA LYS A 169 -5.05 -8.15 12.74
C LYS A 169 -5.42 -9.53 12.22
N VAL A 170 -5.16 -10.55 13.04
CA VAL A 170 -5.55 -11.94 12.82
C VAL A 170 -6.32 -12.40 14.03
N ALA A 171 -7.60 -12.74 13.87
CA ALA A 171 -8.47 -13.15 14.97
C ALA A 171 -8.46 -12.17 16.18
N GLY A 172 -8.19 -10.88 15.94
CA GLY A 172 -8.12 -9.84 16.97
C GLY A 172 -6.72 -9.56 17.55
N GLU A 173 -5.71 -10.37 17.22
CA GLU A 173 -4.31 -10.14 17.64
C GLU A 173 -3.53 -9.36 16.58
N GLU A 174 -2.71 -8.40 17.02
CA GLU A 174 -1.77 -7.70 16.13
C GLU A 174 -0.67 -8.67 15.67
N VAL A 175 -0.60 -8.93 14.37
CA VAL A 175 0.41 -9.82 13.77
C VAL A 175 1.34 -8.99 12.90
N TYR A 176 2.49 -8.67 13.47
CA TYR A 176 3.60 -8.07 12.74
C TYR A 176 4.88 -8.86 13.04
N PHE A 177 5.56 -9.25 11.97
CA PHE A 177 6.86 -9.89 12.02
C PHE A 177 7.84 -9.10 11.17
N HIS A 178 8.73 -8.37 11.82
CA HIS A 178 9.81 -7.60 11.18
C HIS A 178 10.58 -8.45 10.17
N SER A 179 11.00 -9.63 10.59
CA SER A 179 11.79 -10.56 9.77
C SER A 179 11.06 -11.01 8.49
N LEU A 180 9.74 -11.23 8.55
CA LEU A 180 8.92 -11.57 7.38
C LEU A 180 8.77 -10.36 6.45
N ASN A 181 8.54 -9.17 7.00
CA ASN A 181 8.38 -7.95 6.22
C ASN A 181 9.66 -7.62 5.45
N VAL A 182 10.80 -7.70 6.13
CA VAL A 182 12.13 -7.54 5.52
C VAL A 182 12.36 -8.61 4.46
N ALA A 183 11.99 -9.88 4.71
CA ALA A 183 12.13 -10.95 3.74
C ALA A 183 11.35 -10.69 2.45
N VAL A 184 10.06 -10.34 2.56
CA VAL A 184 9.21 -10.02 1.41
C VAL A 184 9.83 -8.90 0.58
N LEU A 185 10.13 -7.76 1.20
CA LEU A 185 10.64 -6.59 0.50
C LEU A 185 12.04 -6.81 -0.10
N ALA A 186 12.93 -7.52 0.61
CA ALA A 186 14.27 -7.84 0.12
C ALA A 186 14.22 -8.80 -1.07
N MET A 187 13.34 -9.80 -1.04
CA MET A 187 13.19 -10.73 -2.18
C MET A 187 12.63 -10.04 -3.41
N ILE A 188 11.64 -9.14 -3.25
CA ILE A 188 11.12 -8.35 -4.37
C ILE A 188 12.21 -7.46 -4.95
N LEU A 189 12.99 -6.75 -4.11
CA LEU A 189 14.11 -5.95 -4.57
C LEU A 189 15.17 -6.80 -5.27
N GLY A 190 15.47 -7.99 -4.76
CA GLY A 190 16.37 -8.95 -5.39
C GLY A 190 15.90 -9.40 -6.78
N LYS A 191 14.60 -9.70 -6.94
CA LYS A 191 14.00 -10.00 -8.25
C LYS A 191 14.13 -8.81 -9.20
N GLU A 192 13.80 -7.60 -8.74
CA GLU A 192 13.87 -6.38 -9.55
C GLU A 192 15.31 -6.05 -9.97
N LEU A 193 16.31 -6.43 -9.15
CA LEU A 193 17.73 -6.33 -9.47
C LEU A 193 18.20 -7.41 -10.47
N GLY A 194 17.34 -8.37 -10.80
CA GLY A 194 17.66 -9.49 -11.68
C GLY A 194 18.58 -10.53 -11.03
N LEU A 195 18.53 -10.67 -9.70
CA LEU A 195 19.36 -11.65 -9.00
C LEU A 195 18.93 -13.10 -9.34
N PRO A 196 19.88 -14.04 -9.36
CA PRO A 196 19.57 -15.46 -9.47
C PRO A 196 18.63 -15.94 -8.35
N ALA A 197 17.84 -16.96 -8.62
CA ALA A 197 16.88 -17.51 -7.66
C ALA A 197 17.55 -17.95 -6.32
N ASP A 198 18.78 -18.46 -6.37
CA ASP A 198 19.54 -18.84 -5.17
C ASP A 198 19.93 -17.64 -4.29
N ASP A 199 20.24 -16.50 -4.90
CA ASP A 199 20.53 -15.27 -4.17
C ASP A 199 19.25 -14.70 -3.54
N ILE A 200 18.11 -14.77 -4.24
CA ILE A 200 16.81 -14.37 -3.70
C ILE A 200 16.42 -15.30 -2.53
N ARG A 201 16.64 -16.61 -2.64
CA ARG A 201 16.48 -17.56 -1.52
C ARG A 201 17.38 -17.17 -0.33
N THR A 202 18.63 -16.81 -0.60
CA THR A 202 19.57 -16.37 0.44
C THR A 202 19.12 -15.06 1.09
N LEU A 203 18.55 -14.12 0.34
CA LEU A 203 17.92 -12.91 0.89
C LEU A 203 16.73 -13.25 1.77
N GLY A 204 15.85 -14.16 1.35
CA GLY A 204 14.69 -14.56 2.14
C GLY A 204 15.08 -15.18 3.48
N VAL A 205 15.93 -16.22 3.45
CA VAL A 205 16.41 -16.88 4.68
C VAL A 205 17.26 -15.92 5.52
N GLY A 206 18.13 -15.14 4.88
CA GLY A 206 18.94 -14.11 5.52
C GLY A 206 18.10 -13.08 6.27
N SER A 207 17.03 -12.59 5.67
CA SER A 207 16.08 -11.67 6.29
C SER A 207 15.34 -12.30 7.47
N MET A 208 14.99 -13.57 7.39
CA MET A 208 14.30 -14.26 8.49
C MET A 208 15.16 -14.34 9.76
N PHE A 209 16.49 -14.45 9.59
CA PHE A 209 17.42 -14.68 10.69
C PHE A 209 18.41 -13.53 10.96
N HIS A 210 18.35 -12.41 10.21
CA HIS A 210 19.32 -11.32 10.35
C HIS A 210 19.44 -10.80 11.79
N ASP A 211 18.30 -10.78 12.48
CA ASP A 211 18.09 -10.25 13.83
C ASP A 211 18.06 -11.33 14.93
N ILE A 212 18.42 -12.58 14.60
CA ILE A 212 18.27 -13.74 15.51
C ILE A 212 18.98 -13.57 16.86
N GLY A 213 20.04 -12.77 16.90
CA GLY A 213 20.76 -12.45 18.13
C GLY A 213 20.02 -11.52 19.09
N LYS A 214 18.89 -10.92 18.69
CA LYS A 214 18.04 -10.14 19.60
C LYS A 214 17.45 -10.99 20.73
N VAL A 215 17.43 -12.31 20.59
CA VAL A 215 17.04 -13.25 21.66
C VAL A 215 17.94 -13.15 22.89
N GLU A 216 19.19 -12.72 22.73
CA GLU A 216 20.15 -12.53 23.83
C GLU A 216 20.09 -11.12 24.42
N ILE A 217 19.23 -10.24 23.88
CA ILE A 217 19.05 -8.87 24.38
C ILE A 217 17.91 -8.88 25.43
N PRO A 218 18.15 -8.36 26.65
CA PRO A 218 17.12 -8.27 27.67
C PRO A 218 15.89 -7.50 27.19
N GLU A 219 14.69 -8.03 27.48
CA GLU A 219 13.41 -7.43 27.06
C GLU A 219 13.28 -5.95 27.48
N LYS A 220 13.81 -5.57 28.65
CA LYS A 220 13.80 -4.18 29.14
C LYS A 220 14.56 -3.18 28.24
N ILE A 221 15.48 -3.67 27.41
CA ILE A 221 16.18 -2.87 26.38
C ILE A 221 15.45 -3.05 25.05
N LEU A 222 15.12 -4.29 24.68
CA LEU A 222 14.52 -4.64 23.40
C LEU A 222 13.14 -4.00 23.16
N LEU A 223 12.33 -3.87 24.21
CA LEU A 223 10.95 -3.37 24.13
C LEU A 223 10.79 -1.95 24.67
N LYS A 224 11.91 -1.25 24.94
CA LYS A 224 11.88 0.10 25.52
C LYS A 224 11.31 1.10 24.50
N THR A 225 10.32 1.87 24.92
CA THR A 225 9.66 2.90 24.09
C THR A 225 10.29 4.28 24.20
N ASP A 226 11.03 4.52 25.27
CA ASP A 226 11.84 5.74 25.46
C ASP A 226 13.18 5.63 24.72
N PRO A 227 13.84 6.76 24.41
CA PRO A 227 15.17 6.75 23.82
C PRO A 227 16.15 5.89 24.63
N LEU A 228 16.87 5.00 23.94
CA LEU A 228 17.93 4.21 24.54
C LEU A 228 19.11 5.11 24.94
N THR A 229 19.68 4.85 26.11
CA THR A 229 20.96 5.43 26.53
C THR A 229 22.10 4.91 25.66
N ARG A 230 23.26 5.57 25.70
CA ARG A 230 24.41 5.14 24.89
C ARG A 230 24.84 3.69 25.20
N ALA A 231 24.88 3.31 26.48
CA ALA A 231 25.23 1.96 26.89
C ALA A 231 24.18 0.93 26.41
N GLU A 232 22.89 1.27 26.46
CA GLU A 232 21.82 0.42 25.92
C GLU A 232 21.93 0.25 24.40
N ILE A 233 22.29 1.31 23.67
CA ILE A 233 22.56 1.25 22.22
C ILE A 233 23.76 0.33 21.94
N ASP A 234 24.87 0.53 22.63
CA ASP A 234 26.07 -0.28 22.42
C ASP A 234 25.84 -1.76 22.79
N PHE A 235 25.00 -2.04 23.79
CA PHE A 235 24.56 -3.40 24.10
C PHE A 235 23.60 -3.96 23.05
N MET A 236 22.61 -3.19 22.60
CA MET A 236 21.68 -3.59 21.53
C MET A 236 22.45 -3.99 20.28
N ARG A 237 23.51 -3.27 19.90
CA ARG A 237 24.37 -3.57 18.74
C ARG A 237 25.04 -4.95 18.82
N GLN A 238 25.19 -5.54 20.01
CA GLN A 238 25.76 -6.87 20.18
C GLN A 238 24.86 -8.00 19.62
N HIS A 239 23.60 -7.73 19.29
CA HIS A 239 22.74 -8.71 18.62
C HIS A 239 23.36 -9.24 17.32
N VAL A 240 24.21 -8.46 16.64
CA VAL A 240 24.93 -8.92 15.45
C VAL A 240 25.93 -10.03 15.83
N THR A 241 26.72 -9.81 16.87
CA THR A 241 27.69 -10.79 17.38
C THR A 241 26.97 -12.06 17.87
N TYR A 242 25.94 -11.89 18.69
CA TYR A 242 25.13 -13.02 19.18
C TYR A 242 24.46 -13.78 18.03
N GLY A 243 23.96 -13.06 17.02
CA GLY A 243 23.35 -13.65 15.85
C GLY A 243 24.34 -14.48 15.04
N MET A 244 25.59 -14.03 14.92
CA MET A 244 26.65 -14.79 14.27
C MET A 244 26.98 -16.08 15.02
N ASP A 245 27.05 -16.03 16.35
CA ASP A 245 27.35 -17.20 17.17
C ASP A 245 26.23 -18.24 17.11
N ILE A 246 24.98 -17.79 17.25
CA ILE A 246 23.79 -18.63 17.09
C ILE A 246 23.74 -19.22 15.68
N GLY A 247 23.91 -18.38 14.65
CA GLY A 247 23.85 -18.78 13.25
C GLY A 247 24.85 -19.87 12.90
N LYS A 248 26.10 -19.75 13.37
CA LYS A 248 27.13 -20.79 13.20
C LYS A 248 26.75 -22.08 13.91
N LYS A 249 26.24 -21.97 15.14
CA LYS A 249 25.87 -23.13 15.97
C LYS A 249 24.73 -23.93 15.35
N VAL A 250 23.72 -23.27 14.77
CA VAL A 250 22.59 -23.94 14.12
C VAL A 250 22.90 -24.39 12.69
N GLY A 251 24.00 -23.93 12.09
CA GLY A 251 24.44 -24.34 10.77
C GLY A 251 23.88 -23.50 9.62
N LEU A 252 23.70 -22.19 9.80
CA LEU A 252 23.30 -21.29 8.72
C LEU A 252 24.36 -21.23 7.61
N ALA A 253 23.89 -21.12 6.37
CA ALA A 253 24.76 -21.03 5.20
C ALA A 253 25.67 -19.77 5.25
N PRO A 254 26.87 -19.81 4.63
CA PRO A 254 27.81 -18.69 4.66
C PRO A 254 27.22 -17.34 4.19
N GLY A 255 26.39 -17.34 3.15
CA GLY A 255 25.74 -16.13 2.66
C GLY A 255 24.76 -15.51 3.67
N VAL A 256 24.04 -16.36 4.42
CA VAL A 256 23.15 -15.92 5.50
C VAL A 256 23.96 -15.35 6.68
N LEU A 257 25.07 -15.99 7.04
CA LEU A 257 25.98 -15.47 8.07
C LEU A 257 26.57 -14.11 7.65
N ALA A 258 26.89 -13.91 6.37
CA ALA A 258 27.36 -12.62 5.88
C ALA A 258 26.30 -11.52 6.02
N ILE A 259 25.02 -11.85 5.79
CA ILE A 259 23.88 -10.94 6.03
C ILE A 259 23.78 -10.58 7.51
N ILE A 260 23.78 -11.57 8.41
CA ILE A 260 23.74 -11.32 9.85
C ILE A 260 24.89 -10.40 10.27
N ALA A 261 26.11 -10.68 9.82
CA ALA A 261 27.29 -9.89 10.17
C ALA A 261 27.29 -8.43 9.67
N GLN A 262 26.49 -8.09 8.65
CA GLN A 262 26.66 -6.85 7.90
C GLN A 262 25.36 -6.07 7.64
N HIS A 263 24.20 -6.53 8.09
CA HIS A 263 22.92 -5.85 7.80
C HIS A 263 22.79 -4.43 8.39
N HIS A 264 23.71 -4.05 9.29
CA HIS A 264 23.84 -2.69 9.82
C HIS A 264 25.12 -1.95 9.35
N GLU A 265 25.84 -2.50 8.39
CA GLU A 265 26.97 -1.82 7.75
C GLU A 265 26.45 -0.88 6.66
N TYR A 266 27.05 0.29 6.53
CA TYR A 266 26.64 1.31 5.57
C TYR A 266 27.73 1.56 4.53
N MET A 267 27.33 1.88 3.30
CA MET A 267 28.26 2.11 2.18
C MET A 267 29.30 3.20 2.47
N ASP A 268 28.96 4.20 3.30
CA ASP A 268 29.84 5.27 3.75
C ASP A 268 30.74 4.90 4.95
N GLY A 269 30.63 3.67 5.48
CA GLY A 269 31.40 3.19 6.62
C GLY A 269 30.90 3.66 7.99
N SER A 270 29.78 4.39 8.06
CA SER A 270 29.19 4.87 9.33
C SER A 270 28.43 3.79 10.12
N GLY A 271 28.31 2.59 9.54
CA GLY A 271 27.60 1.45 10.10
C GLY A 271 28.36 0.69 11.20
N TYR A 272 27.83 -0.46 11.58
CA TYR A 272 28.38 -1.34 12.61
C TYR A 272 28.13 -2.82 12.25
N PRO A 273 28.87 -3.79 12.83
CA PRO A 273 29.83 -3.67 13.93
C PRO A 273 31.25 -3.26 13.52
N ARG A 274 31.64 -3.44 12.26
CA ARG A 274 33.04 -3.24 11.84
C ARG A 274 33.29 -1.92 11.10
N GLY A 275 32.24 -1.19 10.71
CA GLY A 275 32.38 -0.01 9.86
C GLY A 275 32.84 -0.40 8.45
N THR A 276 32.39 -1.56 7.98
CA THR A 276 32.70 -2.07 6.64
C THR A 276 32.08 -1.13 5.61
N ALA A 277 32.85 -0.67 4.62
CA ALA A 277 32.40 0.34 3.66
C ALA A 277 32.48 -0.17 2.21
N GLY A 278 31.67 0.43 1.34
CA GLY A 278 31.65 0.19 -0.10
C GLY A 278 31.55 -1.29 -0.49
N ASP A 279 32.33 -1.70 -1.48
CA ASP A 279 32.23 -3.04 -2.05
C ASP A 279 32.70 -4.18 -1.15
N LYS A 280 33.26 -3.87 0.02
CA LYS A 280 33.60 -4.88 1.05
C LYS A 280 32.36 -5.41 1.76
N ILE A 281 31.23 -4.71 1.67
CA ILE A 281 29.94 -5.20 2.15
C ILE A 281 29.44 -6.25 1.16
N TYR A 282 29.07 -7.42 1.66
CA TYR A 282 28.48 -8.49 0.86
C TYR A 282 27.25 -7.98 0.12
N GLN A 283 27.14 -8.31 -1.17
CA GLN A 283 26.13 -7.73 -2.06
C GLN A 283 24.70 -7.89 -1.52
N LEU A 284 24.35 -9.06 -0.99
CA LEU A 284 23.02 -9.29 -0.42
C LEU A 284 22.81 -8.52 0.89
N SER A 285 23.87 -8.29 1.68
CA SER A 285 23.77 -7.46 2.88
C SER A 285 23.42 -6.01 2.55
N ARG A 286 23.92 -5.46 1.43
CA ARG A 286 23.56 -4.09 0.98
C ARG A 286 22.06 -3.94 0.72
N ILE A 287 21.42 -4.99 0.19
CA ILE A 287 19.96 -5.04 -0.04
C ILE A 287 19.23 -5.08 1.30
N ILE A 288 19.66 -5.97 2.21
CA ILE A 288 19.03 -6.13 3.53
C ILE A 288 19.12 -4.84 4.33
N THR A 289 20.26 -4.14 4.31
CA THR A 289 20.43 -2.85 5.01
C THR A 289 19.40 -1.82 4.57
N ILE A 290 19.13 -1.69 3.27
CA ILE A 290 18.11 -0.75 2.75
C ILE A 290 16.73 -1.11 3.29
N VAL A 291 16.35 -2.38 3.17
CA VAL A 291 15.02 -2.85 3.54
C VAL A 291 14.81 -2.81 5.05
N ASN A 292 15.81 -3.21 5.83
CA ASN A 292 15.79 -3.18 7.28
C ASN A 292 15.65 -1.75 7.82
N ASP A 293 16.43 -0.80 7.29
CA ASP A 293 16.32 0.61 7.69
C ASP A 293 14.96 1.20 7.36
N TYR A 294 14.42 0.89 6.18
CA TYR A 294 13.08 1.31 5.77
C TYR A 294 12.00 0.76 6.72
N ASP A 295 12.05 -0.53 7.01
CA ASP A 295 11.07 -1.17 7.89
C ASP A 295 11.15 -0.62 9.32
N ASN A 296 12.35 -0.44 9.86
CA ASN A 296 12.56 0.14 11.19
C ASN A 296 12.06 1.60 11.30
N GLN A 297 12.14 2.39 10.21
CA GLN A 297 11.58 3.75 10.19
C GLN A 297 10.05 3.73 10.18
N CYS A 298 9.45 2.78 9.46
CA CYS A 298 7.98 2.66 9.35
C CYS A 298 7.34 1.94 10.55
N ASN A 299 8.09 1.09 11.24
CA ASN A 299 7.58 0.14 12.24
C ASN A 299 8.33 0.23 13.57
N GLN A 300 8.43 1.43 14.14
CA GLN A 300 9.07 1.62 15.44
C GLN A 300 8.33 0.90 16.57
N ILE A 301 9.07 0.53 17.61
CA ILE A 301 8.52 -0.09 18.84
C ILE A 301 7.43 0.81 19.43
N ASN A 302 7.67 2.12 19.48
CA ASN A 302 6.65 3.12 19.77
C ASN A 302 6.04 3.62 18.45
N PRO A 303 4.78 3.24 18.12
CA PRO A 303 4.17 3.62 16.84
C PRO A 303 4.00 5.12 16.63
N ALA A 304 4.00 5.93 17.71
CA ALA A 304 3.89 7.38 17.60
C ALA A 304 5.13 8.02 16.93
N ASN A 305 6.26 7.31 16.94
CA ASN A 305 7.51 7.76 16.33
C ASN A 305 7.71 7.20 14.90
N SER A 306 6.83 6.31 14.43
CA SER A 306 6.91 5.75 13.09
C SER A 306 6.72 6.83 12.02
N MET A 307 7.53 6.76 10.97
CA MET A 307 7.36 7.56 9.76
C MET A 307 6.31 6.92 8.86
N THR A 308 5.64 7.73 8.04
CA THR A 308 4.87 7.18 6.93
C THR A 308 5.82 6.55 5.90
N PRO A 309 5.36 5.56 5.11
CA PRO A 309 6.16 4.94 4.05
C PRO A 309 6.84 5.95 3.12
N HIS A 310 6.10 6.98 2.71
CA HIS A 310 6.60 8.06 1.87
C HIS A 310 7.67 8.91 2.57
N GLU A 311 7.51 9.22 3.86
CA GLU A 311 8.52 9.96 4.62
C GLU A 311 9.81 9.15 4.80
N ALA A 312 9.70 7.86 5.10
CA ALA A 312 10.85 6.98 5.24
C ALA A 312 11.67 6.93 3.95
N LEU A 313 11.03 6.67 2.79
CA LEU A 313 11.73 6.70 1.50
C LEU A 313 12.32 8.08 1.19
N SER A 314 11.58 9.15 1.44
CA SER A 314 12.05 10.52 1.22
C SER A 314 13.29 10.83 2.06
N GLN A 315 13.30 10.46 3.34
CA GLN A 315 14.45 10.65 4.23
C GLN A 315 15.65 9.80 3.77
N MET A 316 15.44 8.52 3.48
CA MET A 316 16.50 7.63 3.00
C MET A 316 17.17 8.18 1.73
N PHE A 317 16.38 8.70 0.78
CA PHE A 317 16.88 9.22 -0.49
C PHE A 317 17.51 10.61 -0.37
N SER A 318 16.92 11.52 0.41
CA SER A 318 17.37 12.92 0.48
C SER A 318 18.46 13.17 1.52
N GLN A 319 18.41 12.48 2.67
CA GLN A 319 19.29 12.75 3.82
C GLN A 319 20.34 11.65 4.02
N HIS A 320 20.00 10.39 3.73
CA HIS A 320 20.85 9.24 4.05
C HIS A 320 21.40 8.50 2.82
N ARG A 321 21.32 9.08 1.61
CA ARG A 321 21.74 8.44 0.35
C ARG A 321 23.13 7.80 0.37
N ALA A 322 24.07 8.36 1.11
CA ALA A 322 25.45 7.87 1.17
C ALA A 322 25.58 6.53 1.91
N ARG A 323 24.59 6.16 2.73
CA ARG A 323 24.59 4.90 3.50
C ARG A 323 24.26 3.68 2.66
N TYR A 324 23.65 3.86 1.50
CA TYR A 324 23.04 2.78 0.74
C TYR A 324 23.70 2.61 -0.62
N ASP A 325 23.60 1.39 -1.17
CA ASP A 325 23.98 1.15 -2.55
C ASP A 325 23.09 1.99 -3.48
N PRO A 326 23.65 2.87 -4.33
CA PRO A 326 22.84 3.81 -5.12
C PRO A 326 21.91 3.13 -6.12
N ALA A 327 22.33 2.01 -6.70
CA ALA A 327 21.52 1.28 -7.67
C ALA A 327 20.36 0.56 -6.98
N ALA A 328 20.65 -0.12 -5.87
CA ALA A 328 19.63 -0.80 -5.08
C ALA A 328 18.63 0.18 -4.45
N LEU A 329 19.08 1.32 -3.90
CA LEU A 329 18.18 2.33 -3.32
C LEU A 329 17.24 2.93 -4.37
N LYS A 330 17.78 3.33 -5.53
CA LYS A 330 16.98 3.89 -6.62
C LYS A 330 15.90 2.90 -7.07
N LEU A 331 16.28 1.64 -7.18
CA LEU A 331 15.37 0.58 -7.56
C LEU A 331 14.33 0.31 -6.47
N PHE A 332 14.71 0.29 -5.20
CA PHE A 332 13.79 0.12 -4.08
C PHE A 332 12.69 1.19 -4.06
N VAL A 333 13.05 2.46 -4.26
CA VAL A 333 12.10 3.57 -4.40
C VAL A 333 11.17 3.35 -5.59
N ARG A 334 11.68 2.85 -6.72
CA ARG A 334 10.85 2.52 -7.89
C ARG A 334 9.88 1.38 -7.58
N THR A 335 10.35 0.32 -6.94
CA THR A 335 9.59 -0.89 -6.62
C THR A 335 8.43 -0.60 -5.68
N LEU A 336 8.65 0.19 -4.62
CA LEU A 336 7.59 0.60 -3.71
C LEU A 336 6.70 1.72 -4.26
N GLY A 337 7.13 2.38 -5.34
CA GLY A 337 6.46 3.55 -5.90
C GLY A 337 6.71 4.82 -5.11
N VAL A 338 6.36 5.95 -5.71
CA VAL A 338 6.51 7.29 -5.08
C VAL A 338 5.61 7.41 -3.84
N TYR A 339 4.48 6.71 -3.85
CA TYR A 339 3.53 6.63 -2.76
C TYR A 339 3.34 5.16 -2.39
N PRO A 340 4.17 4.61 -1.49
CA PRO A 340 4.08 3.20 -1.13
C PRO A 340 2.77 2.84 -0.42
N PRO A 341 2.38 1.55 -0.43
CA PRO A 341 1.22 1.11 0.32
C PRO A 341 1.30 1.51 1.80
N GLY A 342 0.20 2.04 2.31
CA GLY A 342 0.10 2.68 3.63
C GLY A 342 0.20 4.21 3.59
N THR A 343 0.61 4.81 2.47
CA THR A 343 0.61 6.26 2.30
C THR A 343 -0.83 6.78 2.18
N ILE A 344 -1.19 7.78 2.98
CA ILE A 344 -2.41 8.56 2.77
C ILE A 344 -2.14 9.65 1.74
N VAL A 345 -3.02 9.75 0.75
CA VAL A 345 -2.89 10.66 -0.38
C VAL A 345 -4.13 11.51 -0.55
N LYS A 346 -3.93 12.75 -0.99
CA LYS A 346 -4.98 13.60 -1.56
C LYS A 346 -4.87 13.52 -3.08
N LEU A 347 -5.98 13.22 -3.74
CA LEU A 347 -6.07 13.14 -5.18
C LEU A 347 -6.34 14.52 -5.81
N SER A 348 -6.19 14.63 -7.13
CA SER A 348 -6.39 15.86 -7.90
C SER A 348 -7.82 16.44 -7.83
N ASN A 349 -8.80 15.64 -7.40
CA ASN A 349 -10.18 16.03 -7.18
C ASN A 349 -10.52 16.25 -5.69
N ASP A 350 -9.50 16.50 -4.86
CA ASP A 350 -9.59 16.71 -3.41
C ASP A 350 -10.00 15.51 -2.55
N VAL A 351 -10.33 14.38 -3.16
CA VAL A 351 -10.65 13.14 -2.44
C VAL A 351 -9.42 12.61 -1.72
N ILE A 352 -9.61 12.15 -0.48
CA ILE A 352 -8.56 11.55 0.33
C ILE A 352 -8.71 10.03 0.27
N GLY A 353 -7.58 9.34 0.15
CA GLY A 353 -7.53 7.89 0.18
C GLY A 353 -6.23 7.35 0.73
N MET A 354 -6.14 6.04 0.88
CA MET A 354 -4.96 5.34 1.33
C MET A 354 -4.48 4.37 0.25
N VAL A 355 -3.20 4.41 -0.08
CA VAL A 355 -2.61 3.47 -1.04
C VAL A 355 -2.65 2.06 -0.45
N THR A 356 -3.29 1.12 -1.15
CA THR A 356 -3.42 -0.28 -0.73
C THR A 356 -2.43 -1.19 -1.43
N SER A 357 -2.09 -0.87 -2.68
CA SER A 357 -1.09 -1.62 -3.44
C SER A 357 -0.41 -0.78 -4.52
N VAL A 358 0.79 -1.21 -4.89
CA VAL A 358 1.59 -0.65 -5.99
C VAL A 358 2.12 -1.80 -6.83
N ASN A 359 2.09 -1.64 -8.17
CA ASN A 359 2.78 -2.54 -9.08
C ASN A 359 4.18 -1.99 -9.38
N SER A 360 5.21 -2.81 -9.23
CA SER A 360 6.61 -2.41 -9.46
C SER A 360 6.88 -1.88 -10.88
N SER A 361 6.10 -2.32 -11.88
CA SER A 361 6.20 -1.84 -13.26
C SER A 361 5.56 -0.46 -13.48
N LYS A 362 4.69 -0.01 -12.57
CA LYS A 362 3.87 1.22 -12.71
C LYS A 362 3.84 2.06 -11.41
N PRO A 363 4.99 2.64 -10.99
CA PRO A 363 5.14 3.28 -9.68
C PRO A 363 4.31 4.54 -9.42
N LEU A 364 3.69 5.13 -10.46
CA LEU A 364 2.86 6.32 -10.37
C LEU A 364 1.36 6.03 -10.40
N LYS A 365 0.97 4.76 -10.57
CA LYS A 365 -0.42 4.32 -10.70
C LYS A 365 -0.78 3.31 -9.59
N PRO A 366 -0.77 3.73 -8.31
CA PRO A 366 -1.19 2.88 -7.21
C PRO A 366 -2.69 2.57 -7.25
N SER A 367 -3.08 1.50 -6.55
CA SER A 367 -4.47 1.31 -6.11
C SER A 367 -4.71 2.03 -4.79
N VAL A 368 -5.80 2.78 -4.69
CA VAL A 368 -6.11 3.68 -3.57
C VAL A 368 -7.50 3.38 -3.01
N LEU A 369 -7.59 3.04 -1.73
CA LEU A 369 -8.83 2.97 -0.99
C LEU A 369 -9.36 4.39 -0.74
N ILE A 370 -10.52 4.71 -1.29
CA ILE A 370 -11.10 6.05 -1.24
C ILE A 370 -11.98 6.22 0.01
N TYR A 371 -11.86 7.37 0.68
CA TYR A 371 -12.85 7.80 1.67
C TYR A 371 -14.09 8.35 0.97
N ASP A 372 -15.24 7.82 1.35
CA ASP A 372 -16.55 8.37 1.00
C ASP A 372 -17.45 8.35 2.25
N PRO A 373 -18.02 9.49 2.67
CA PRO A 373 -18.89 9.55 3.84
C PRO A 373 -20.19 8.74 3.69
N GLU A 374 -20.64 8.46 2.47
CA GLU A 374 -21.90 7.77 2.19
C GLU A 374 -21.72 6.25 2.04
N ILE A 375 -20.49 5.78 1.82
CA ILE A 375 -20.20 4.35 1.58
C ILE A 375 -19.61 3.73 2.84
N PRO A 376 -20.24 2.73 3.46
CA PRO A 376 -19.63 2.00 4.57
C PRO A 376 -18.25 1.44 4.21
N LYS A 377 -17.32 1.38 5.17
CA LYS A 377 -15.93 0.90 4.93
C LYS A 377 -15.85 -0.48 4.24
N HIS A 378 -16.75 -1.40 4.55
CA HIS A 378 -16.76 -2.74 3.95
C HIS A 378 -17.25 -2.75 2.49
N GLU A 379 -17.79 -1.63 2.01
CA GLU A 379 -18.20 -1.36 0.63
C GLU A 379 -17.27 -0.36 -0.06
N ALA A 380 -16.24 0.13 0.65
CA ALA A 380 -15.32 1.13 0.15
C ALA A 380 -14.69 0.75 -1.19
N VAL A 381 -14.54 1.75 -2.05
CA VAL A 381 -14.04 1.59 -3.42
C VAL A 381 -12.52 1.63 -3.39
N ILE A 382 -11.90 0.62 -4.00
CA ILE A 382 -10.48 0.63 -4.33
C ILE A 382 -10.36 1.14 -5.76
N LEU A 383 -9.78 2.33 -5.89
CA LEU A 383 -9.57 2.98 -7.16
C LEU A 383 -8.20 2.60 -7.73
N ASP A 384 -8.21 1.97 -8.90
CA ASP A 384 -6.99 1.73 -9.67
C ASP A 384 -6.68 2.96 -10.55
N LEU A 385 -5.66 3.73 -10.17
CA LEU A 385 -5.28 4.95 -10.89
C LEU A 385 -4.76 4.66 -12.30
N GLU A 386 -4.42 3.42 -12.64
CA GLU A 386 -4.09 3.05 -14.02
C GLU A 386 -5.31 3.22 -14.93
N THR A 387 -6.48 2.80 -14.48
CA THR A 387 -7.73 2.89 -15.24
C THR A 387 -8.35 4.29 -15.25
N GLU A 388 -7.74 5.23 -14.52
CA GLU A 388 -8.25 6.59 -14.33
C GLU A 388 -7.19 7.62 -14.76
N PRO A 389 -7.08 7.95 -16.05
CA PRO A 389 -6.04 8.84 -16.56
C PRO A 389 -6.14 10.27 -16.03
N ASP A 390 -7.35 10.68 -15.62
CA ASP A 390 -7.70 12.01 -15.15
C ASP A 390 -7.41 12.28 -13.66
N ILE A 391 -7.07 11.22 -12.91
CA ILE A 391 -6.92 11.28 -11.46
C ILE A 391 -5.47 10.98 -11.11
N ASN A 392 -4.86 11.92 -10.38
CA ASN A 392 -3.45 11.83 -9.98
C ASN A 392 -3.33 12.09 -8.48
N VAL A 393 -2.27 11.59 -7.86
CA VAL A 393 -1.93 11.98 -6.49
C VAL A 393 -1.40 13.41 -6.48
N SER A 394 -2.08 14.30 -5.77
CA SER A 394 -1.67 15.69 -5.58
C SER A 394 -0.61 15.83 -4.48
N LYS A 395 -0.81 15.18 -3.33
CA LYS A 395 0.15 15.19 -2.21
C LYS A 395 -0.08 14.04 -1.23
N SER A 396 0.94 13.71 -0.45
CA SER A 396 0.82 12.84 0.73
C SER A 396 0.32 13.64 1.95
N ILE A 397 -0.38 12.97 2.87
CA ILE A 397 -0.90 13.53 4.12
C ILE A 397 -0.46 12.63 5.29
N LYS A 398 -0.11 13.23 6.43
CA LYS A 398 0.18 12.45 7.65
C LYS A 398 -1.11 11.97 8.32
N PRO A 399 -1.16 10.76 8.89
CA PRO A 399 -2.33 10.27 9.63
C PRO A 399 -2.87 11.27 10.67
N GLY A 400 -1.98 11.90 11.45
CA GLY A 400 -2.37 12.88 12.48
C GLY A 400 -2.94 14.20 11.96
N GLN A 401 -2.88 14.46 10.64
CA GLN A 401 -3.50 15.62 10.00
C GLN A 401 -4.90 15.31 9.46
N LEU A 402 -5.35 14.05 9.53
CA LEU A 402 -6.66 13.66 9.04
C LEU A 402 -7.78 14.12 9.99
N PRO A 403 -8.91 14.60 9.46
CA PRO A 403 -10.15 14.67 10.22
C PRO A 403 -10.50 13.30 10.80
N ARG A 404 -11.04 13.27 12.04
CA ARG A 404 -11.33 12.03 12.77
C ARG A 404 -12.18 11.03 11.97
N GLN A 405 -13.19 11.51 11.25
CA GLN A 405 -14.06 10.64 10.43
C GLN A 405 -13.29 9.93 9.32
N ILE A 406 -12.38 10.63 8.64
CA ILE A 406 -11.55 10.07 7.58
C ILE A 406 -10.51 9.11 8.16
N HIS A 407 -9.93 9.48 9.31
CA HIS A 407 -9.00 8.64 10.03
C HIS A 407 -9.64 7.32 10.45
N ASP A 408 -10.82 7.34 11.05
CA ASP A 408 -11.52 6.14 11.51
C ASP A 408 -11.95 5.25 10.32
N TYR A 409 -12.33 5.87 9.20
CA TYR A 409 -12.69 5.17 7.97
C TYR A 409 -11.49 4.45 7.34
N LEU A 410 -10.45 5.20 6.99
CA LEU A 410 -9.26 4.66 6.34
C LEU A 410 -8.48 3.75 7.30
N ASN A 411 -8.59 4.00 8.61
CA ASN A 411 -7.90 3.30 9.69
C ASN A 411 -6.41 3.11 9.36
N PRO A 412 -5.66 4.23 9.22
CA PRO A 412 -4.25 4.15 8.90
C PRO A 412 -3.55 3.33 9.98
N ARG A 413 -2.76 2.36 9.52
CA ARG A 413 -2.23 1.31 10.39
C ARG A 413 -1.11 1.86 11.26
N LYS A 414 -0.98 1.27 12.44
CA LYS A 414 0.16 1.55 13.34
C LYS A 414 1.44 0.90 12.86
N ARG A 415 1.32 -0.26 12.19
CA ARG A 415 2.43 -0.98 11.56
C ARG A 415 2.14 -1.26 10.10
N MET A 416 3.15 -1.07 9.27
CA MET A 416 3.14 -1.35 7.84
C MET A 416 3.59 -2.78 7.61
N THR A 417 2.67 -3.63 7.19
CA THR A 417 2.95 -5.02 6.85
C THR A 417 2.70 -5.21 5.37
N TYR A 418 3.67 -5.79 4.67
CA TYR A 418 3.64 -5.98 3.24
C TYR A 418 3.62 -7.46 2.89
N PHE A 419 2.86 -7.78 1.85
CA PHE A 419 2.98 -9.06 1.15
C PHE A 419 2.89 -8.79 -0.34
N PHE A 420 3.20 -9.82 -1.12
CA PHE A 420 3.16 -9.71 -2.56
C PHE A 420 2.05 -10.59 -3.13
N ASP A 421 1.52 -10.15 -4.26
CA ASP A 421 0.72 -10.98 -5.13
C ASP A 421 1.40 -11.00 -6.51
N PRO A 422 1.73 -12.19 -7.05
CA PRO A 422 2.09 -12.30 -8.45
C PRO A 422 0.89 -11.81 -9.26
N SER A 423 1.04 -10.70 -9.99
CA SER A 423 -0.13 -10.13 -10.65
C SER A 423 -0.60 -11.07 -11.75
N GLN A 424 -1.76 -11.70 -11.58
CA GLN A 424 -2.44 -12.35 -12.70
C GLN A 424 -2.77 -11.24 -13.71
N GLN A 425 -2.17 -11.28 -14.90
CA GLN A 425 -2.68 -10.45 -15.99
C GLN A 425 -4.17 -10.73 -16.15
N GLY A 426 -4.95 -9.65 -16.18
CA GLY A 426 -6.31 -9.67 -16.70
C GLY A 426 -6.30 -10.41 -18.04
N GLY A 427 -7.28 -11.29 -18.22
CA GLY A 427 -7.49 -11.99 -19.47
C GLY A 427 -7.43 -10.99 -20.63
N LYS A 428 -6.65 -11.36 -21.64
CA LYS A 428 -6.67 -10.71 -22.95
C LYS A 428 -8.08 -10.56 -23.48
#